data_AF-A0A3D4HMT4-F1
#
_entry.id   AF-A0A3D4HMT4-F1
#
_cell.length_a   1.000
_cell.length_b   1.000
_cell.length_c   1.000
_cell.angle_alpha   90.00
_cell.angle_beta   90.00
_cell.angle_gamma   90.00
#
_symmetry.space_group_name_H-M   'P 1'
#
loop_
_entity.id
_entity.type
_entity.pdbx_description
1 polymer ?
#
loop_
_entity_poly.entity_id
_entity_poly.type
_entity_poly.pdbx_seq_one_letter_code
_entity_poly.pdbx_strand_id
1 'polypeptide(L)'
;MKGRPTTVQTAIALLSAFLVAVGAWPSAAATRGELIDVIVSSLGLPEWPGEIHFADTRHDHPFRRSVETAAALGILNPSERFYPDIEATRAEAVMFSLQAMGLRHEAFIVNSLAPGRWPDLPVFIVPYMTLATQIQPTPPEQFLQQPWGKISAQDLSSLRSWLEECTRRLSWKKEFTGENSVLVLHREHVGRPPSEWGVQSVEFETPEEAGQAAAILRGMGLAAEVQALEWSWVVRVGPFRHYMEAWETMMKIPSPEMTVVPFSTDPGRALFFAALGFDPSNSPPRIVTAASISGKRLPLDLIAVNSDAEGAINGGFFSGTRIVGSLVIDSRPLSGPHGARSAIGWDRDGSKVHFGRGDFRAFISIGDKELGVSTINSAPPLNGIGLFTPDVWSYVTGAPVDGWELTVKEGVVSGVRHSSASNHFVTREGFLVIARGGAGELLRNTTPGTPVSLRTQWVDQGFSGLDHVLQAGPMLIKKGARVFDPEGFSPRTLSVPHPRSFVGSDGEKVWFVVIDGRDPWHSNGATIAETAAVAERLGLVDALNLDGGGSSSIWWMGKIVTSPPGGVIRPVPYALVF
;
A
#
# COMPACT_ATOMS: atom_id res chain seq x y z
N MET A 1 -109.88 -7.39 -0.25
CA MET A 1 -109.19 -7.34 1.07
C MET A 1 -107.91 -8.13 0.98
N LYS A 2 -106.86 -7.60 1.60
CA LYS A 2 -105.43 -7.91 1.44
C LYS A 2 -105.06 -9.34 1.89
N GLY A 3 -104.17 -10.00 1.16
CA GLY A 3 -103.48 -11.22 1.60
C GLY A 3 -102.41 -11.65 0.58
N ARG A 4 -101.14 -11.58 0.98
CA ARG A 4 -99.90 -11.70 0.19
C ARG A 4 -99.71 -13.05 -0.52
N PRO A 5 -98.94 -13.11 -1.63
CA PRO A 5 -98.43 -14.35 -2.19
C PRO A 5 -97.08 -14.75 -1.56
N THR A 6 -96.92 -16.04 -1.32
CA THR A 6 -95.65 -16.79 -1.29
C THR A 6 -95.00 -16.71 -2.69
N THR A 7 -93.68 -16.65 -2.87
CA THR A 7 -92.77 -17.81 -2.97
C THR A 7 -91.34 -17.31 -3.34
N VAL A 8 -90.32 -18.14 -3.05
CA VAL A 8 -88.96 -18.23 -3.65
C VAL A 8 -87.87 -17.33 -3.04
N GLN A 9 -86.86 -17.93 -2.37
CA GLN A 9 -85.53 -18.25 -2.93
C GLN A 9 -84.56 -18.67 -1.80
N THR A 10 -84.17 -19.95 -1.78
CA THR A 10 -83.20 -20.50 -0.83
C THR A 10 -81.79 -20.33 -1.39
N ALA A 11 -80.94 -19.59 -0.68
CA ALA A 11 -79.55 -19.39 -1.02
C ALA A 11 -78.62 -19.92 0.09
N ILE A 12 -77.74 -20.83 -0.31
CA ILE A 12 -76.31 -20.92 0.02
C ILE A 12 -75.91 -21.29 1.46
N ALA A 13 -75.49 -22.56 1.57
CA ALA A 13 -74.30 -23.09 2.25
C ALA A 13 -73.72 -22.34 3.47
N LEU A 14 -73.90 -22.95 4.64
CA LEU A 14 -73.01 -22.82 5.80
C LEU A 14 -72.29 -24.16 5.98
N LEU A 15 -71.03 -24.25 5.53
CA LEU A 15 -70.10 -25.30 5.94
C LEU A 15 -68.92 -24.62 6.65
N SER A 16 -68.83 -24.91 7.93
CA SER A 16 -67.87 -24.36 8.88
C SER A 16 -66.44 -24.81 8.55
N ALA A 17 -65.64 -23.90 7.99
CA ALA A 17 -64.19 -24.06 7.94
C ALA A 17 -63.60 -23.63 9.29
N PHE A 18 -63.31 -24.60 10.16
CA PHE A 18 -62.36 -24.43 11.26
C PHE A 18 -60.95 -24.48 10.66
N LEU A 19 -60.50 -23.38 10.06
CA LEU A 19 -59.08 -23.17 9.79
C LEU A 19 -58.45 -22.68 11.09
N VAL A 20 -57.59 -23.52 11.67
CA VAL A 20 -56.64 -23.09 12.69
C VAL A 20 -55.70 -22.09 12.00
N ALA A 21 -56.03 -20.81 12.13
CA ALA A 21 -55.07 -19.74 11.95
C ALA A 21 -54.06 -19.87 13.09
N VAL A 22 -52.96 -20.59 12.84
CA VAL A 22 -51.73 -20.37 13.60
C VAL A 22 -51.32 -18.95 13.24
N GLY A 23 -51.70 -17.98 14.06
CA GLY A 23 -51.19 -16.62 13.96
C GLY A 23 -49.67 -16.71 13.96
N ALA A 24 -49.03 -16.23 12.90
CA ALA A 24 -47.62 -15.89 12.96
C ALA A 24 -47.52 -14.75 13.98
N TRP A 25 -47.07 -15.07 15.18
CA TRP A 25 -46.64 -14.05 16.13
C TRP A 25 -45.54 -13.25 15.40
N PRO A 26 -45.53 -11.91 15.44
CA PRO A 26 -44.39 -11.17 14.91
C PRO A 26 -43.16 -11.70 15.64
N SER A 27 -42.28 -12.41 14.92
CA SER A 27 -40.98 -12.80 15.44
C SER A 27 -40.34 -11.51 15.95
N ALA A 28 -39.99 -11.46 17.24
CA ALA A 28 -39.30 -10.32 17.80
C ALA A 28 -38.09 -10.01 16.90
N ALA A 29 -37.88 -8.72 16.60
CA ALA A 29 -36.73 -8.30 15.83
C ALA A 29 -35.46 -8.64 16.61
N ALA A 30 -34.45 -9.12 15.89
CA ALA A 30 -33.19 -9.50 16.49
C ALA A 30 -32.44 -8.26 17.00
N THR A 31 -31.79 -8.41 18.15
CA THR A 31 -30.99 -7.37 18.78
C THR A 31 -29.60 -7.25 18.15
N ARG A 32 -28.91 -6.13 18.39
CA ARG A 32 -27.50 -5.95 18.04
C ARG A 32 -26.61 -7.01 18.70
N GLY A 33 -26.93 -7.43 19.93
CA GLY A 33 -26.24 -8.52 20.62
C GLY A 33 -26.36 -9.86 19.88
N GLU A 34 -27.57 -10.23 19.46
CA GLU A 34 -27.83 -11.45 18.67
C GLU A 34 -27.10 -11.41 17.32
N LEU A 35 -27.10 -10.26 16.65
CA LEU A 35 -26.39 -10.07 15.40
C LEU A 35 -24.89 -10.33 15.55
N ILE A 36 -24.25 -9.74 16.56
CA ILE A 36 -22.83 -9.92 16.81
C ILE A 36 -22.51 -11.37 17.17
N ASP A 37 -23.37 -12.04 17.93
CA ASP A 37 -23.23 -13.46 18.23
C ASP A 37 -23.20 -14.35 16.97
N VAL A 38 -24.10 -14.07 16.02
CA VAL A 38 -24.08 -14.75 14.72
C VAL A 38 -22.79 -14.46 13.96
N ILE A 39 -22.32 -13.20 13.93
CA ILE A 39 -21.08 -12.84 13.22
C ILE A 39 -19.86 -13.55 13.82
N VAL A 40 -19.67 -13.43 15.13
CA VAL A 40 -18.54 -14.02 15.87
C VAL A 40 -18.52 -15.53 15.70
N SER A 41 -19.66 -16.20 15.89
CA SER A 41 -19.75 -17.66 15.77
C SER A 41 -19.56 -18.15 14.33
N SER A 42 -20.16 -17.49 13.34
CA SER A 42 -20.10 -17.93 11.93
C SER A 42 -18.71 -17.76 11.32
N LEU A 43 -17.97 -16.73 11.74
CA LEU A 43 -16.59 -16.50 11.29
C LEU A 43 -15.56 -17.28 12.10
N GLY A 44 -15.97 -17.93 13.20
CA GLY A 44 -15.07 -18.66 14.10
C GLY A 44 -14.00 -17.74 14.71
N LEU A 45 -14.40 -16.53 15.11
CA LEU A 45 -13.48 -15.56 15.70
C LEU A 45 -13.01 -16.03 17.09
N PRO A 46 -11.76 -15.73 17.48
CA PRO A 46 -11.25 -16.12 18.79
C PRO A 46 -12.03 -15.40 19.90
N GLU A 47 -12.64 -16.16 20.81
CA GLU A 47 -13.39 -15.59 21.93
C GLU A 47 -12.49 -14.84 22.91
N TRP A 48 -12.96 -13.68 23.37
CA TRP A 48 -12.36 -12.97 24.48
C TRP A 48 -12.77 -13.62 25.82
N PRO A 49 -11.82 -13.97 26.72
CA PRO A 49 -12.12 -14.67 27.97
C PRO A 49 -12.90 -13.82 29.00
N GLY A 50 -13.11 -12.52 28.76
CA GLY A 50 -13.99 -11.68 29.58
C GLY A 50 -13.31 -11.03 30.79
N GLU A 51 -11.99 -10.79 30.73
CA GLU A 51 -11.22 -10.17 31.81
C GLU A 51 -11.50 -8.65 31.99
N ILE A 52 -12.09 -7.99 30.97
CA ILE A 52 -12.47 -6.55 30.96
C ILE A 52 -13.88 -6.37 30.37
N HIS A 53 -14.69 -5.51 30.99
CA HIS A 53 -16.08 -5.22 30.61
C HIS A 53 -16.20 -3.87 29.90
N PHE A 54 -16.91 -3.83 28.77
CA PHE A 54 -17.26 -2.60 28.08
C PHE A 54 -18.52 -2.01 28.72
N ALA A 55 -18.43 -0.76 29.18
CA ALA A 55 -19.34 -0.15 30.16
C ALA A 55 -20.84 -0.10 29.77
N ASP A 56 -21.21 -0.48 28.54
CA ASP A 56 -22.59 -0.49 28.04
C ASP A 56 -23.19 -1.90 27.85
N THR A 57 -22.45 -2.98 28.16
CA THR A 57 -22.97 -4.35 28.15
C THR A 57 -23.13 -4.88 29.58
N ARG A 58 -24.37 -5.24 29.96
CA ARG A 58 -24.66 -5.76 31.30
C ARG A 58 -24.02 -7.14 31.50
N HIS A 59 -23.56 -7.41 32.74
CA HIS A 59 -22.87 -8.66 33.08
C HIS A 59 -23.71 -9.92 32.79
N ASP A 60 -25.04 -9.83 32.92
CA ASP A 60 -26.03 -10.88 32.73
C ASP A 60 -26.60 -10.96 31.30
N HIS A 61 -26.12 -10.12 30.38
CA HIS A 61 -26.63 -10.07 29.01
C HIS A 61 -26.32 -11.39 28.25
N PRO A 62 -27.30 -12.02 27.58
CA PRO A 62 -27.14 -13.36 26.99
C PRO A 62 -26.04 -13.44 25.93
N PHE A 63 -25.85 -12.38 25.14
CA PHE A 63 -24.83 -12.31 24.08
C PHE A 63 -23.55 -11.57 24.51
N ARG A 64 -23.36 -11.37 25.82
CA ARG A 64 -22.25 -10.57 26.35
C ARG A 64 -20.89 -11.04 25.83
N ARG A 65 -20.62 -12.34 25.81
CA ARG A 65 -19.32 -12.87 25.36
C ARG A 65 -18.98 -12.46 23.94
N SER A 66 -19.95 -12.56 23.03
CA SER A 66 -19.77 -12.20 21.63
C SER A 66 -19.61 -10.70 21.45
N VAL A 67 -20.35 -9.88 22.21
CA VAL A 67 -20.19 -8.42 22.20
C VAL A 67 -18.82 -8.00 22.76
N GLU A 68 -18.40 -8.57 23.89
CA GLU A 68 -17.07 -8.33 24.46
C GLU A 68 -15.96 -8.79 23.51
N THR A 69 -16.14 -9.93 22.84
CA THR A 69 -15.23 -10.41 21.79
C THR A 69 -15.12 -9.41 20.64
N ALA A 70 -16.25 -8.93 20.11
CA ALA A 70 -16.25 -7.99 19.00
C ALA A 70 -15.58 -6.65 19.36
N ALA A 71 -15.76 -6.16 20.60
CA ALA A 71 -15.06 -4.98 21.08
C ALA A 71 -13.55 -5.25 21.30
N ALA A 72 -13.19 -6.38 21.88
CA ALA A 72 -11.80 -6.78 22.08
C ALA A 72 -11.03 -6.93 20.75
N LEU A 73 -11.70 -7.37 19.68
CA LEU A 73 -11.10 -7.51 18.36
C LEU A 73 -11.13 -6.22 17.52
N GLY A 74 -11.70 -5.12 18.02
CA GLY A 74 -11.79 -3.86 17.28
C GLY A 74 -12.84 -3.84 16.16
N ILE A 75 -13.81 -4.76 16.19
CA ILE A 75 -14.98 -4.74 15.28
C ILE A 75 -15.87 -3.57 15.68
N LEU A 76 -16.13 -3.43 16.97
CA LEU A 76 -16.91 -2.32 17.52
C LEU A 76 -16.02 -1.10 17.70
N ASN A 77 -16.56 0.09 17.40
CA ASN A 77 -15.83 1.34 17.53
C ASN A 77 -15.61 1.68 19.03
N PRO A 78 -14.36 1.81 19.51
CA PRO A 78 -14.08 2.11 20.91
C PRO A 78 -14.60 3.47 21.39
N SER A 79 -14.85 4.42 20.48
CA SER A 79 -15.35 5.76 20.84
C SER A 79 -16.87 5.83 20.99
N GLU A 80 -17.60 4.74 20.77
CA GLU A 80 -19.06 4.73 20.72
C GLU A 80 -19.68 3.74 21.72
N ARG A 81 -20.93 4.01 22.12
CA ARG A 81 -21.75 3.04 22.83
C ARG A 81 -22.47 2.14 21.82
N PHE A 82 -22.31 0.83 22.00
CA PHE A 82 -22.86 -0.20 21.14
C PHE A 82 -24.35 -0.48 21.39
N TYR A 83 -24.82 -0.43 22.64
CA TYR A 83 -26.20 -0.73 23.03
C TYR A 83 -26.69 -2.11 22.52
N PRO A 84 -26.32 -3.23 23.16
CA PRO A 84 -26.58 -4.56 22.63
C PRO A 84 -28.08 -4.94 22.57
N ASP A 85 -28.92 -4.34 23.43
CA ASP A 85 -30.35 -4.65 23.55
C ASP A 85 -31.22 -4.00 22.45
N ILE A 86 -30.70 -3.04 21.65
CA ILE A 86 -31.51 -2.41 20.60
C ILE A 86 -31.60 -3.28 19.35
N GLU A 87 -32.74 -3.22 18.67
CA GLU A 87 -32.96 -3.99 17.43
C GLU A 87 -32.01 -3.56 16.32
N ALA A 88 -31.36 -4.53 15.70
CA ALA A 88 -30.45 -4.30 14.58
C ALA A 88 -31.20 -4.19 13.25
N THR A 89 -30.61 -3.43 12.34
CA THR A 89 -31.04 -3.28 10.94
C THR A 89 -30.19 -4.15 10.02
N ARG A 90 -30.73 -4.49 8.85
CA ARG A 90 -29.98 -5.25 7.84
C ARG A 90 -28.70 -4.53 7.38
N ALA A 91 -28.70 -3.20 7.32
CA ALA A 91 -27.52 -2.41 6.97
C ALA A 91 -26.39 -2.54 8.01
N GLU A 92 -26.74 -2.53 9.31
CA GLU A 92 -25.77 -2.80 10.38
C GLU A 92 -25.23 -4.22 10.30
N ALA A 93 -26.07 -5.19 9.94
CA ALA A 93 -25.64 -6.56 9.70
C ALA A 93 -24.53 -6.64 8.64
N VAL A 94 -24.74 -5.95 7.50
CA VAL A 94 -23.73 -5.87 6.43
C VAL A 94 -22.47 -5.17 6.95
N MET A 95 -22.61 -4.00 7.58
CA MET A 95 -21.48 -3.23 8.08
C MET A 95 -20.62 -4.06 9.05
N PHE A 96 -21.21 -4.60 10.12
CA PHE A 96 -20.45 -5.36 11.13
C PHE A 96 -19.85 -6.63 10.54
N SER A 97 -20.53 -7.28 9.60
CA SER A 97 -20.00 -8.47 8.91
C SER A 97 -18.76 -8.13 8.07
N LEU A 98 -18.81 -7.06 7.27
CA LEU A 98 -17.68 -6.65 6.45
C LEU A 98 -16.51 -6.15 7.32
N GLN A 99 -16.79 -5.44 8.41
CA GLN A 99 -15.78 -5.05 9.40
C GLN A 99 -15.10 -6.27 10.02
N ALA A 100 -15.89 -7.26 10.45
CA ALA A 100 -15.37 -8.50 11.04
C ALA A 100 -14.50 -9.31 10.06
N MET A 101 -14.82 -9.28 8.77
CA MET A 101 -14.03 -9.92 7.70
C MET A 101 -12.81 -9.08 7.26
N GLY A 102 -12.60 -7.89 7.83
CA GLY A 102 -11.44 -7.04 7.56
C GLY A 102 -11.54 -6.17 6.31
N LEU A 103 -12.76 -5.88 5.84
CA LEU A 103 -13.02 -5.17 4.56
C LEU A 103 -13.19 -3.65 4.74
N ARG A 104 -12.56 -3.06 5.76
CA ARG A 104 -12.70 -1.63 6.04
C ARG A 104 -12.09 -0.80 4.91
N HIS A 105 -10.85 -1.10 4.53
CA HIS A 105 -10.12 -0.37 3.48
C HIS A 105 -10.88 -0.38 2.16
N GLU A 106 -11.29 -1.56 1.71
CA GLU A 106 -12.02 -1.78 0.45
C GLU A 106 -13.33 -0.99 0.43
N ALA A 107 -14.07 -0.99 1.55
CA ALA A 107 -15.32 -0.26 1.66
C ALA A 107 -15.12 1.25 1.50
N PHE A 108 -14.13 1.81 2.20
CA PHE A 108 -13.84 3.24 2.13
C PHE A 108 -13.26 3.65 0.78
N ILE A 109 -12.33 2.87 0.21
CA ILE A 109 -11.70 3.25 -1.06
C ILE A 109 -12.67 3.17 -2.24
N VAL A 110 -13.48 2.10 -2.33
CA VAL A 110 -14.46 1.98 -3.41
C VAL A 110 -15.49 3.11 -3.35
N ASN A 111 -15.93 3.47 -2.15
CA ASN A 111 -16.89 4.54 -1.95
C ASN A 111 -16.27 5.93 -2.15
N SER A 112 -14.97 6.09 -1.91
CA SER A 112 -14.29 7.35 -2.22
C SER A 112 -14.10 7.56 -3.72
N LEU A 113 -13.87 6.49 -4.50
CA LEU A 113 -13.64 6.57 -5.95
C LEU A 113 -14.96 6.55 -6.75
N ALA A 114 -15.94 5.78 -6.30
CA ALA A 114 -17.27 5.70 -6.87
C ALA A 114 -18.32 5.62 -5.75
N PRO A 115 -18.73 6.77 -5.16
CA PRO A 115 -19.69 6.79 -4.06
C PRO A 115 -21.00 6.09 -4.43
N GLY A 116 -21.41 5.14 -3.59
CA GLY A 116 -22.73 4.50 -3.73
C GLY A 116 -23.85 5.46 -3.32
N ARG A 117 -25.03 5.27 -3.90
CA ARG A 117 -26.21 6.08 -3.60
C ARG A 117 -27.11 5.39 -2.59
N TRP A 118 -27.00 5.81 -1.33
CA TRP A 118 -27.79 5.32 -0.21
C TRP A 118 -28.31 6.53 0.61
N PRO A 119 -29.29 7.29 0.08
CA PRO A 119 -29.60 8.66 0.52
C PRO A 119 -30.06 8.78 1.98
N ASP A 120 -30.59 7.70 2.54
CA ASP A 120 -31.09 7.71 3.92
C ASP A 120 -30.07 7.10 4.90
N LEU A 121 -29.12 6.28 4.43
CA LEU A 121 -28.25 5.57 5.36
C LEU A 121 -27.23 6.51 6.04
N PRO A 122 -26.86 6.22 7.30
CA PRO A 122 -25.80 6.96 7.97
C PRO A 122 -24.50 6.92 7.15
N VAL A 123 -23.81 8.06 7.06
CA VAL A 123 -22.62 8.24 6.20
C VAL A 123 -21.55 7.19 6.47
N PHE A 124 -21.41 6.71 7.71
CA PHE A 124 -20.43 5.68 8.08
C PHE A 124 -20.82 4.25 7.63
N ILE A 125 -22.10 3.99 7.31
CA ILE A 125 -22.59 2.70 6.79
C ILE A 125 -22.49 2.64 5.27
N VAL A 126 -22.66 3.78 4.59
CA VAL A 126 -22.67 3.90 3.12
C VAL A 126 -21.50 3.15 2.45
N PRO A 127 -20.23 3.29 2.89
CA PRO A 127 -19.11 2.60 2.26
C PRO A 127 -19.26 1.07 2.22
N TYR A 128 -19.74 0.49 3.32
CA TYR A 128 -19.94 -0.95 3.45
C TYR A 128 -21.07 -1.44 2.54
N MET A 129 -22.16 -0.68 2.43
CA MET A 129 -23.25 -1.00 1.52
C MET A 129 -22.84 -0.87 0.05
N THR A 130 -22.01 0.13 -0.28
CA THR A 130 -21.43 0.27 -1.62
C THR A 130 -20.58 -0.96 -1.98
N LEU A 131 -19.70 -1.41 -1.09
CA LEU A 131 -18.88 -2.60 -1.30
C LEU A 131 -19.73 -3.87 -1.38
N ALA A 132 -20.73 -4.02 -0.51
CA ALA A 132 -21.60 -5.18 -0.42
C ALA A 132 -22.30 -5.54 -1.75
N THR A 133 -22.59 -4.55 -2.59
CA THR A 133 -23.18 -4.79 -3.92
C THR A 133 -22.20 -5.40 -4.94
N GLN A 134 -20.91 -5.50 -4.60
CA GLN A 134 -19.83 -5.84 -5.53
C GLN A 134 -19.05 -7.08 -5.13
N ILE A 135 -19.15 -7.51 -3.87
CA ILE A 135 -18.43 -8.69 -3.37
C ILE A 135 -19.12 -10.00 -3.79
N GLN A 136 -18.32 -11.05 -3.84
CA GLN A 136 -18.77 -12.43 -4.07
C GLN A 136 -18.33 -13.32 -2.91
N PRO A 137 -19.23 -14.09 -2.27
CA PRO A 137 -20.67 -14.11 -2.50
C PRO A 137 -21.35 -12.80 -2.06
N THR A 138 -22.39 -12.40 -2.77
CA THR A 138 -23.19 -11.21 -2.45
C THR A 138 -24.03 -11.46 -1.19
N PRO A 139 -24.24 -10.46 -0.30
CA PRO A 139 -25.12 -10.61 0.84
C PRO A 139 -26.55 -11.00 0.44
N PRO A 140 -27.37 -11.55 1.37
CA PRO A 140 -28.75 -11.87 1.07
C PRO A 140 -29.49 -10.64 0.51
N GLU A 141 -30.23 -10.83 -0.58
CA GLU A 141 -30.80 -9.73 -1.39
C GLU A 141 -31.63 -8.73 -0.56
N GLN A 142 -32.37 -9.23 0.43
CA GLN A 142 -33.18 -8.39 1.33
C GLN A 142 -32.36 -7.36 2.10
N PHE A 143 -31.08 -7.63 2.35
CA PHE A 143 -30.19 -6.73 3.08
C PHE A 143 -29.82 -5.51 2.23
N LEU A 144 -29.79 -5.67 0.91
CA LEU A 144 -29.53 -4.60 -0.05
C LEU A 144 -30.82 -3.87 -0.43
N GLN A 145 -31.96 -4.56 -0.55
CA GLN A 145 -33.24 -3.97 -0.94
C GLN A 145 -33.94 -3.22 0.21
N GLN A 146 -33.81 -3.72 1.45
CA GLN A 146 -34.48 -3.15 2.62
C GLN A 146 -33.48 -2.93 3.77
N PRO A 147 -32.48 -2.05 3.58
CA PRO A 147 -31.37 -1.90 4.52
C PRO A 147 -31.81 -1.43 5.92
N TRP A 148 -32.91 -0.68 6.01
CA TRP A 148 -33.52 -0.23 7.28
C TRP A 148 -34.39 -1.27 7.97
N GLY A 149 -34.74 -2.35 7.26
CA GLY A 149 -35.57 -3.40 7.80
C GLY A 149 -34.91 -3.99 9.04
N LYS A 150 -35.72 -4.22 10.08
CA LYS A 150 -35.29 -4.93 11.27
C LYS A 150 -34.95 -6.37 10.92
N ILE A 151 -33.89 -6.89 11.52
CA ILE A 151 -33.45 -8.27 11.29
C ILE A 151 -34.45 -9.23 11.94
N SER A 152 -34.94 -10.21 11.19
CA SER A 152 -35.72 -11.34 11.72
C SER A 152 -34.82 -12.55 12.05
N ALA A 153 -35.36 -13.56 12.74
CA ALA A 153 -34.65 -14.82 12.94
C ALA A 153 -34.25 -15.50 11.61
N GLN A 154 -35.06 -15.35 10.56
CA GLN A 154 -34.75 -15.88 9.23
C GLN A 154 -33.60 -15.10 8.56
N ASP A 155 -33.55 -13.77 8.76
CA ASP A 155 -32.44 -12.94 8.30
C ASP A 155 -31.13 -13.38 8.97
N LEU A 156 -31.13 -13.66 10.28
CA LEU A 156 -29.96 -14.19 10.99
C LEU A 156 -29.48 -15.53 10.43
N SER A 157 -30.40 -16.45 10.11
CA SER A 157 -30.04 -17.73 9.47
C SER A 157 -29.42 -17.54 8.09
N SER A 158 -29.93 -16.57 7.33
CA SER A 158 -29.42 -16.24 6.00
C SER A 158 -28.04 -15.57 6.09
N LEU A 159 -27.86 -14.69 7.08
CA LEU A 159 -26.58 -14.05 7.39
C LEU A 159 -25.50 -15.09 7.75
N ARG A 160 -25.81 -16.04 8.63
CA ARG A 160 -24.92 -17.15 9.00
C ARG A 160 -24.43 -17.91 7.76
N SER A 161 -25.37 -18.31 6.90
CA SER A 161 -25.07 -19.07 5.67
C SER A 161 -24.15 -18.27 4.73
N TRP A 162 -24.42 -16.97 4.57
CA TRP A 162 -23.59 -16.08 3.75
C TRP A 162 -22.18 -15.90 4.33
N LEU A 163 -22.05 -15.69 5.65
CA LEU A 163 -20.75 -15.56 6.31
C LEU A 163 -19.90 -16.84 6.18
N GLU A 164 -20.50 -18.00 6.38
CA GLU A 164 -19.84 -19.29 6.18
C GLU A 164 -19.36 -19.46 4.73
N GLU A 165 -20.14 -18.99 3.75
CA GLU A 165 -19.73 -19.01 2.35
C GLU A 165 -18.57 -18.05 2.06
N CYS A 166 -18.63 -16.83 2.60
CA CYS A 166 -17.53 -15.86 2.53
C CYS A 166 -16.22 -16.44 3.06
N THR A 167 -16.23 -17.19 4.17
CA THR A 167 -15.00 -17.78 4.73
C THR A 167 -14.28 -18.73 3.75
N ARG A 168 -15.02 -19.30 2.80
CA ARG A 168 -14.48 -20.24 1.79
C ARG A 168 -14.01 -19.53 0.52
N ARG A 169 -14.76 -18.53 0.06
CA ARG A 169 -14.61 -18.00 -1.30
C ARG A 169 -14.85 -16.50 -1.47
N LEU A 170 -14.74 -15.71 -0.40
CA LEU A 170 -14.84 -14.25 -0.50
C LEU A 170 -13.85 -13.72 -1.55
N SER A 171 -14.37 -12.94 -2.49
CA SER A 171 -13.58 -12.22 -3.49
C SER A 171 -14.27 -10.92 -3.90
N TRP A 172 -13.47 -9.96 -4.32
CA TRP A 172 -13.91 -8.70 -4.90
C TRP A 172 -12.89 -8.23 -5.91
N LYS A 173 -13.38 -7.70 -7.03
CA LYS A 173 -12.56 -7.04 -8.05
C LYS A 173 -13.34 -5.83 -8.54
N LYS A 174 -12.69 -4.68 -8.61
CA LYS A 174 -13.27 -3.47 -9.19
C LYS A 174 -12.25 -2.81 -10.09
N GLU A 175 -12.71 -2.40 -11.26
CA GLU A 175 -11.94 -1.64 -12.24
C GLU A 175 -12.47 -0.22 -12.31
N PHE A 176 -11.54 0.73 -12.44
CA PHE A 176 -11.79 2.15 -12.68
C PHE A 176 -10.95 2.60 -13.85
N THR A 177 -11.52 3.44 -14.71
CA THR A 177 -10.86 4.00 -15.88
C THR A 177 -10.55 5.46 -15.61
N GLY A 178 -9.28 5.83 -15.76
CA GLY A 178 -8.81 7.20 -15.72
C GLY A 178 -8.72 7.78 -17.14
N GLU A 179 -7.96 8.86 -17.30
CA GLU A 179 -7.74 9.49 -18.61
C GLU A 179 -6.80 8.64 -19.47
N ASN A 180 -5.64 8.25 -18.90
CA ASN A 180 -4.63 7.44 -19.58
C ASN A 180 -4.34 6.12 -18.84
N SER A 181 -5.14 5.81 -17.81
CA SER A 181 -4.86 4.74 -16.87
C SER A 181 -6.05 3.83 -16.61
N VAL A 182 -5.77 2.62 -16.13
CA VAL A 182 -6.76 1.70 -15.57
C VAL A 182 -6.30 1.26 -14.19
N LEU A 183 -7.14 1.50 -13.18
CA LEU A 183 -6.92 1.01 -11.82
C LEU A 183 -7.78 -0.24 -11.59
N VAL A 184 -7.14 -1.33 -11.19
CA VAL A 184 -7.79 -2.56 -10.73
C VAL A 184 -7.52 -2.73 -9.24
N LEU A 185 -8.58 -2.77 -8.44
CA LEU A 185 -8.53 -3.17 -7.04
C LEU A 185 -9.03 -4.60 -6.91
N HIS A 186 -8.33 -5.42 -6.14
CA HIS A 186 -8.68 -6.81 -5.93
C HIS A 186 -8.51 -7.21 -4.46
N ARG A 187 -9.46 -8.03 -3.99
CA ARG A 187 -9.44 -8.62 -2.65
C ARG A 187 -9.87 -10.08 -2.71
N GLU A 188 -9.13 -10.96 -2.06
CA GLU A 188 -9.50 -12.39 -1.91
C GLU A 188 -9.30 -12.89 -0.48
N HIS A 189 -10.18 -13.81 -0.06
CA HIS A 189 -10.27 -14.41 1.27
C HIS A 189 -10.73 -13.48 2.39
N VAL A 190 -11.28 -14.04 3.47
CA VAL A 190 -11.60 -13.25 4.67
C VAL A 190 -10.33 -12.95 5.47
N GLY A 191 -10.28 -11.76 6.06
CA GLY A 191 -9.29 -11.39 7.07
C GLY A 191 -9.52 -12.08 8.41
N ARG A 192 -8.47 -12.12 9.23
CA ARG A 192 -8.58 -12.50 10.63
C ARG A 192 -8.02 -11.40 11.52
N PRO A 193 -8.74 -10.97 12.56
CA PRO A 193 -8.19 -10.07 13.56
C PRO A 193 -6.89 -10.67 14.15
N PRO A 194 -5.88 -9.84 14.43
CA PRO A 194 -4.65 -10.29 15.07
C PRO A 194 -4.91 -10.75 16.50
N SER A 195 -4.13 -11.74 16.96
CA SER A 195 -4.17 -12.25 18.34
C SER A 195 -3.58 -11.27 19.35
N GLU A 196 -2.69 -10.38 18.91
CA GLU A 196 -2.09 -9.32 19.73
C GLU A 196 -2.09 -8.00 18.98
N TRP A 197 -2.32 -6.92 19.72
CA TRP A 197 -2.37 -5.55 19.25
C TRP A 197 -1.22 -4.75 19.85
N GLY A 198 -0.84 -3.68 19.19
CA GLY A 198 0.16 -2.75 19.69
C GLY A 198 -0.12 -1.35 19.21
N VAL A 199 0.62 -0.41 19.75
CA VAL A 199 0.66 0.96 19.26
C VAL A 199 2.02 1.20 18.62
N GLN A 200 2.06 1.76 17.42
CA GLN A 200 3.29 2.01 16.69
C GLN A 200 3.42 3.50 16.37
N SER A 201 4.63 4.03 16.49
CA SER A 201 4.98 5.37 16.03
C SER A 201 5.08 5.46 14.50
N VAL A 202 5.21 6.69 14.01
CA VAL A 202 5.85 6.95 12.70
C VAL A 202 7.25 6.35 12.62
N GLU A 203 7.76 6.22 11.40
CA GLU A 203 9.12 5.76 11.15
C GLU A 203 10.17 6.86 11.41
N PHE A 204 11.24 6.49 12.11
CA PHE A 204 12.42 7.32 12.38
C PHE A 204 13.55 6.97 11.42
N GLU A 205 14.39 7.96 11.09
CA GLU A 205 15.54 7.78 10.19
C GLU A 205 16.74 7.16 10.89
N THR A 206 16.81 7.28 12.22
CA THR A 206 17.95 6.82 13.01
C THR A 206 17.50 6.04 14.25
N PRO A 207 18.29 5.06 14.71
CA PRO A 207 18.01 4.35 15.95
C PRO A 207 18.08 5.27 17.17
N GLU A 208 18.86 6.35 17.12
CA GLU A 208 18.97 7.33 18.21
C GLU A 208 17.67 8.11 18.40
N GLU A 209 17.06 8.61 17.32
CA GLU A 209 15.75 9.28 17.36
C GLU A 209 14.66 8.35 17.89
N ALA A 210 14.61 7.11 17.38
CA ALA A 210 13.68 6.11 17.87
C ALA A 210 13.94 5.78 19.36
N GLY A 211 15.20 5.71 19.78
CA GLY A 211 15.59 5.47 21.17
C GLY A 211 15.13 6.59 22.11
N GLN A 212 15.24 7.85 21.68
CA GLN A 212 14.73 9.01 22.42
C GLN A 212 13.21 8.97 22.56
N ALA A 213 12.50 8.69 21.47
CA ALA A 213 11.05 8.53 21.49
C ALA A 213 10.62 7.39 22.43
N ALA A 214 11.30 6.24 22.37
CA ALA A 214 11.04 5.12 23.26
C ALA A 214 11.32 5.46 24.74
N ALA A 215 12.36 6.24 25.03
CA ALA A 215 12.66 6.67 26.40
C ALA A 215 11.57 7.57 26.98
N ILE A 216 10.99 8.47 26.17
CA ILE A 216 9.85 9.32 26.58
C ILE A 216 8.65 8.43 26.98
N LEU A 217 8.30 7.46 26.15
CA LEU A 217 7.17 6.56 26.42
C LEU A 217 7.42 5.67 27.66
N ARG A 218 8.64 5.17 27.85
CA ARG A 218 9.01 4.44 29.08
C ARG A 218 8.91 5.32 30.32
N GLY A 219 9.26 6.61 30.21
CA GLY A 219 9.07 7.60 31.27
C GLY A 219 7.60 7.81 31.66
N MET A 220 6.67 7.52 30.75
CA MET A 220 5.22 7.50 31.02
C MET A 220 4.74 6.16 31.60
N GLY A 221 5.63 5.20 31.85
CA GLY A 221 5.28 3.86 32.34
C GLY A 221 4.83 2.87 31.25
N LEU A 222 5.03 3.20 29.97
CA LEU A 222 4.64 2.33 28.85
C LEU A 222 5.77 1.35 28.48
N ALA A 223 5.39 0.11 28.15
CA ALA A 223 6.30 -0.91 27.64
C ALA A 223 6.67 -0.61 26.17
N ALA A 224 7.61 0.32 25.97
CA ALA A 224 8.02 0.75 24.64
C ALA A 224 9.35 0.11 24.19
N GLU A 225 9.39 -0.38 22.96
CA GLU A 225 10.55 -1.02 22.34
C GLU A 225 10.86 -0.41 20.96
N VAL A 226 12.14 -0.30 20.64
CA VAL A 226 12.59 0.12 19.31
C VAL A 226 12.69 -1.12 18.44
N GLN A 227 11.98 -1.13 17.30
CA GLN A 227 12.05 -2.17 16.30
C GLN A 227 12.69 -1.62 15.02
N ALA A 228 13.71 -2.33 14.54
CA ALA A 228 14.27 -2.07 13.22
C ALA A 228 13.34 -2.62 12.12
N LEU A 229 13.04 -1.79 11.14
CA LEU A 229 12.46 -2.17 9.85
C LEU A 229 13.57 -2.28 8.81
N GLU A 230 13.24 -2.38 7.52
CA GLU A 230 14.24 -2.53 6.45
C GLU A 230 15.24 -1.36 6.40
N TRP A 231 14.75 -0.12 6.52
CA TRP A 231 15.56 1.11 6.34
C TRP A 231 15.22 2.23 7.34
N SER A 232 14.51 1.87 8.40
CA SER A 232 13.96 2.80 9.37
C SER A 232 13.73 2.10 10.70
N TRP A 233 13.36 2.88 11.72
CA TRP A 233 13.06 2.38 13.05
C TRP A 233 11.67 2.84 13.45
N VAL A 234 10.94 1.99 14.16
CA VAL A 234 9.68 2.37 14.80
C VAL A 234 9.78 2.11 16.28
N VAL A 235 8.99 2.84 17.06
CA VAL A 235 8.77 2.54 18.47
C VAL A 235 7.42 1.86 18.59
N ARG A 236 7.40 0.70 19.24
CA ARG A 236 6.20 -0.08 19.50
C ARG A 236 5.90 -0.12 20.98
N VAL A 237 4.63 -0.03 21.33
CA VAL A 237 4.11 -0.19 22.68
C VAL A 237 3.17 -1.40 22.69
N GLY A 238 3.37 -2.32 23.63
CA GLY A 238 2.63 -3.59 23.72
C GLY A 238 3.56 -4.77 24.02
N PRO A 239 3.12 -6.03 23.79
CA PRO A 239 1.84 -6.44 23.20
C PRO A 239 0.65 -6.23 24.13
N PHE A 240 -0.51 -5.96 23.52
CA PHE A 240 -1.83 -5.92 24.17
C PHE A 240 -2.67 -7.08 23.67
N ARG A 241 -3.44 -7.73 24.56
CA ARG A 241 -4.26 -8.88 24.19
C ARG A 241 -5.53 -8.48 23.42
N HIS A 242 -5.89 -7.21 23.42
CA HIS A 242 -7.08 -6.70 22.74
C HIS A 242 -6.92 -5.27 22.24
N TYR A 243 -7.67 -4.95 21.19
CA TYR A 243 -7.67 -3.67 20.49
C TYR A 243 -8.01 -2.51 21.43
N MET A 244 -8.97 -2.69 22.34
CA MET A 244 -9.40 -1.61 23.24
C MET A 244 -8.25 -1.10 24.12
N GLU A 245 -7.44 -1.99 24.69
CA GLU A 245 -6.31 -1.59 25.54
C GLU A 245 -5.23 -0.87 24.72
N ALA A 246 -4.96 -1.34 23.51
CA ALA A 246 -4.06 -0.66 22.58
C ALA A 246 -4.59 0.75 22.23
N TRP A 247 -5.89 0.88 21.95
CA TRP A 247 -6.53 2.15 21.62
C TRP A 247 -6.52 3.12 22.81
N GLU A 248 -6.90 2.67 24.01
CA GLU A 248 -6.85 3.48 25.23
C GLU A 248 -5.43 3.91 25.56
N THR A 249 -4.45 3.04 25.32
CA THR A 249 -3.03 3.38 25.49
C THR A 249 -2.60 4.44 24.50
N MET A 250 -2.96 4.29 23.21
CA MET A 250 -2.67 5.29 22.18
C MET A 250 -3.26 6.65 22.53
N MET A 251 -4.52 6.70 23.01
CA MET A 251 -5.18 7.95 23.41
C MET A 251 -4.50 8.68 24.57
N LYS A 252 -3.68 7.99 25.38
CA LYS A 252 -2.93 8.59 26.49
C LYS A 252 -1.59 9.20 26.05
N ILE A 253 -1.15 8.97 24.82
CA ILE A 253 0.16 9.41 24.32
C ILE A 253 0.02 10.82 23.71
N PRO A 254 0.64 11.86 24.30
CA PRO A 254 0.42 13.25 23.91
C PRO A 254 1.13 13.66 22.61
N SER A 255 2.15 12.91 22.17
CA SER A 255 2.94 13.08 20.93
C SER A 255 4.05 12.02 20.98
N PRO A 256 4.39 11.24 19.91
CA PRO A 256 4.18 11.42 18.46
C PRO A 256 2.87 10.85 17.90
N GLU A 257 2.62 11.08 16.60
CA GLU A 257 1.59 10.37 15.82
C GLU A 257 1.79 8.84 15.98
N MET A 258 0.77 8.22 16.56
CA MET A 258 0.77 6.80 16.90
C MET A 258 -0.50 6.15 16.36
N THR A 259 -0.38 4.89 15.95
CA THR A 259 -1.49 4.12 15.36
C THR A 259 -1.57 2.74 16.00
N VAL A 260 -2.78 2.25 16.26
CA VAL A 260 -3.01 0.86 16.67
C VAL A 260 -2.75 -0.05 15.48
N VAL A 261 -1.87 -1.04 15.65
CA VAL A 261 -1.45 -1.98 14.60
C VAL A 261 -1.45 -3.42 15.12
N PRO A 262 -1.54 -4.42 14.23
CA PRO A 262 -1.24 -5.80 14.57
C PRO A 262 0.15 -5.95 15.21
N PHE A 263 0.23 -6.66 16.34
CA PHE A 263 1.49 -6.96 17.03
C PHE A 263 1.99 -8.37 16.80
N SER A 264 1.07 -9.31 16.64
CA SER A 264 1.38 -10.69 16.31
C SER A 264 1.87 -10.87 14.87
N THR A 265 2.45 -12.04 14.61
CA THR A 265 2.87 -12.49 13.26
C THR A 265 1.95 -13.60 12.75
N ASP A 266 0.68 -13.53 13.14
CA ASP A 266 -0.30 -14.55 12.82
C ASP A 266 -0.42 -14.73 11.30
N PRO A 267 -0.44 -15.98 10.80
CA PRO A 267 -0.60 -16.22 9.38
C PRO A 267 -2.00 -15.77 8.94
N GLY A 268 -2.05 -14.76 8.08
CA GLY A 268 -3.25 -14.33 7.38
C GLY A 268 -3.37 -15.00 6.01
N ARG A 269 -4.60 -15.13 5.50
CA ARG A 269 -4.88 -15.54 4.11
C ARG A 269 -5.41 -14.41 3.25
N ALA A 270 -5.86 -13.34 3.89
CA ALA A 270 -6.34 -12.15 3.22
C ALA A 270 -5.27 -11.57 2.31
N LEU A 271 -5.64 -11.31 1.05
CA LEU A 271 -4.77 -10.66 0.09
C LEU A 271 -5.54 -9.53 -0.60
N PHE A 272 -5.04 -8.31 -0.44
CA PHE A 272 -5.45 -7.14 -1.21
C PHE A 272 -4.32 -6.74 -2.15
N PHE A 273 -4.66 -6.40 -3.39
CA PHE A 273 -3.72 -5.69 -4.27
C PHE A 273 -4.43 -4.61 -5.10
N ALA A 274 -3.68 -3.57 -5.41
CA ALA A 274 -4.02 -2.54 -6.37
C ALA A 274 -3.06 -2.62 -7.56
N ALA A 275 -3.58 -2.61 -8.79
CA ALA A 275 -2.81 -2.67 -10.02
C ALA A 275 -3.20 -1.49 -10.92
N LEU A 276 -2.23 -0.67 -11.30
CA LEU A 276 -2.41 0.52 -12.11
C LEU A 276 -1.70 0.32 -13.46
N GLY A 277 -2.49 0.25 -14.52
CA GLY A 277 -2.02 -0.04 -15.88
C GLY A 277 -2.06 1.18 -16.79
N PHE A 278 -1.02 1.34 -17.60
CA PHE A 278 -0.90 2.41 -18.59
C PHE A 278 -0.43 1.85 -19.93
N ASP A 279 -0.90 2.45 -21.03
CA ASP A 279 -0.23 2.30 -22.32
C ASP A 279 1.02 3.19 -22.31
N PRO A 280 2.24 2.62 -22.31
CA PRO A 280 3.47 3.40 -22.17
C PRO A 280 3.68 4.35 -23.37
N SER A 281 3.09 4.09 -24.53
CA SER A 281 3.20 4.98 -25.70
C SER A 281 2.32 6.23 -25.59
N ASN A 282 1.28 6.19 -24.74
CA ASN A 282 0.39 7.33 -24.50
C ASN A 282 0.79 8.11 -23.23
N SER A 283 1.17 7.38 -22.17
CA SER A 283 1.59 7.94 -20.88
C SER A 283 2.86 7.20 -20.40
N PRO A 284 4.04 7.56 -20.94
CA PRO A 284 5.29 6.96 -20.52
C PRO A 284 5.58 7.31 -19.04
N PRO A 285 5.95 6.33 -18.20
CA PRO A 285 6.30 6.58 -16.81
C PRO A 285 7.42 7.63 -16.69
N ARG A 286 7.30 8.54 -15.73
CA ARG A 286 8.37 9.48 -15.36
C ARG A 286 8.93 9.11 -13.99
N ILE A 287 10.25 9.23 -13.85
CA ILE A 287 10.91 9.08 -12.55
C ILE A 287 11.06 10.47 -11.94
N VAL A 288 10.45 10.72 -10.79
CA VAL A 288 10.54 11.99 -10.08
C VAL A 288 11.25 11.80 -8.74
N THR A 289 12.30 12.59 -8.53
CA THR A 289 13.06 12.56 -7.28
C THR A 289 12.49 13.56 -6.27
N ALA A 290 12.50 13.22 -4.98
CA ALA A 290 12.07 14.11 -3.92
C ALA A 290 12.83 15.45 -3.94
N ALA A 291 14.13 15.39 -4.26
CA ALA A 291 15.01 16.54 -4.38
C ALA A 291 14.62 17.51 -5.52
N SER A 292 13.97 17.01 -6.58
CA SER A 292 13.48 17.87 -7.66
C SER A 292 12.31 18.76 -7.24
N ILE A 293 11.54 18.33 -6.23
CA ILE A 293 10.40 19.03 -5.64
C ILE A 293 10.86 19.83 -4.41
N SER A 294 11.11 19.12 -3.30
CA SER A 294 11.63 19.69 -2.05
C SER A 294 12.05 18.58 -1.09
N GLY A 295 13.26 18.69 -0.54
CA GLY A 295 13.73 17.78 0.51
C GLY A 295 14.39 16.50 -0.01
N LYS A 296 14.72 15.61 0.94
CA LYS A 296 15.55 14.42 0.70
C LYS A 296 14.72 13.18 0.37
N ARG A 297 13.53 13.13 0.96
CA ARG A 297 12.51 12.09 0.81
C ARG A 297 11.16 12.76 0.99
N LEU A 298 10.17 12.30 0.24
CA LEU A 298 8.80 12.80 0.32
C LEU A 298 7.82 11.63 0.31
N PRO A 299 6.70 11.71 1.05
CA PRO A 299 5.54 10.86 0.85
C PRO A 299 5.10 10.81 -0.62
N LEU A 300 4.59 9.65 -1.06
CA LEU A 300 4.23 9.41 -2.47
C LEU A 300 3.16 10.39 -2.98
N ASP A 301 2.17 10.70 -2.17
CA ASP A 301 1.10 11.66 -2.48
C ASP A 301 1.66 13.07 -2.72
N LEU A 302 2.62 13.53 -1.91
CA LEU A 302 3.30 14.80 -2.15
C LEU A 302 4.09 14.78 -3.47
N ILE A 303 4.76 13.67 -3.80
CA ILE A 303 5.44 13.55 -5.09
C ILE A 303 4.43 13.62 -6.24
N ALA A 304 3.33 12.87 -6.16
CA ALA A 304 2.31 12.82 -7.20
C ALA A 304 1.66 14.20 -7.44
N VAL A 305 1.21 14.87 -6.37
CA VAL A 305 0.55 16.18 -6.46
C VAL A 305 1.49 17.25 -7.03
N ASN A 306 2.77 17.24 -6.66
CA ASN A 306 3.75 18.20 -7.19
C ASN A 306 4.29 17.83 -8.58
N SER A 307 3.85 16.71 -9.16
CA SER A 307 4.25 16.26 -10.49
C SER A 307 3.14 16.37 -11.54
N ASP A 308 1.97 16.87 -11.15
CA ASP A 308 0.74 16.88 -11.97
C ASP A 308 0.43 15.48 -12.53
N ALA A 309 0.55 14.47 -11.66
CA ALA A 309 0.39 13.08 -12.03
C ALA A 309 -1.07 12.64 -11.98
N GLU A 310 -1.48 11.75 -12.89
CA GLU A 310 -2.75 11.01 -12.80
C GLU A 310 -2.62 9.86 -11.80
N GLY A 311 -1.44 9.23 -11.76
CA GLY A 311 -1.11 8.14 -10.86
C GLY A 311 0.36 8.14 -10.42
N ALA A 312 0.66 7.44 -9.33
CA ALA A 312 2.03 7.27 -8.87
C ALA A 312 2.19 5.97 -8.06
N ILE A 313 3.42 5.44 -8.05
CA ILE A 313 3.86 4.31 -7.23
C ILE A 313 5.27 4.58 -6.71
N ASN A 314 5.64 3.96 -5.59
CA ASN A 314 7.02 3.98 -5.13
C ASN A 314 8.02 3.38 -6.16
N GLY A 315 9.29 3.77 -6.03
CA GLY A 315 10.37 3.32 -6.91
C GLY A 315 11.10 2.05 -6.43
N GLY A 316 12.37 1.95 -6.83
CA GLY A 316 13.30 0.90 -6.38
C GLY A 316 13.98 1.24 -5.05
N PHE A 317 14.97 0.44 -4.68
CA PHE A 317 15.56 0.44 -3.35
C PHE A 317 16.35 1.71 -3.00
N PHE A 318 16.41 2.00 -1.70
CA PHE A 318 17.22 3.08 -1.14
C PHE A 318 17.69 2.74 0.27
N SER A 319 18.68 3.48 0.77
CA SER A 319 19.20 3.41 2.14
C SER A 319 19.38 4.83 2.67
N GLY A 320 18.55 5.25 3.63
CA GLY A 320 18.47 6.65 4.03
C GLY A 320 18.03 7.50 2.85
N THR A 321 18.93 8.33 2.32
CA THR A 321 18.67 9.15 1.13
C THR A 321 19.38 8.66 -0.13
N ARG A 322 20.19 7.60 0.01
CA ARG A 322 20.99 7.04 -1.08
C ARG A 322 20.14 6.07 -1.90
N ILE A 323 20.07 6.28 -3.20
CA ILE A 323 19.44 5.36 -4.16
C ILE A 323 20.34 4.13 -4.33
N VAL A 324 19.75 2.93 -4.31
CA VAL A 324 20.48 1.66 -4.41
C VAL A 324 20.07 0.94 -5.70
N GLY A 325 21.05 0.69 -6.57
CA GLY A 325 20.84 0.12 -7.89
C GLY A 325 20.93 1.16 -9.00
N SER A 326 21.09 0.69 -10.23
CA SER A 326 21.11 1.54 -11.41
C SER A 326 19.85 2.41 -11.49
N LEU A 327 20.06 3.71 -11.58
CA LEU A 327 18.99 4.66 -11.88
C LEU A 327 19.49 5.59 -12.98
N VAL A 328 18.76 5.63 -14.09
CA VAL A 328 19.02 6.53 -15.22
C VAL A 328 17.73 7.31 -15.48
N ILE A 329 17.86 8.63 -15.60
CA ILE A 329 16.75 9.54 -15.93
C ILE A 329 17.21 10.44 -17.07
N ASP A 330 16.44 10.52 -18.16
CA ASP A 330 16.78 11.34 -19.32
C ASP A 330 18.19 11.04 -19.86
N SER A 331 18.52 9.75 -19.98
CA SER A 331 19.84 9.26 -20.40
C SER A 331 21.00 9.65 -19.47
N ARG A 332 20.72 10.22 -18.29
CA ARG A 332 21.73 10.60 -17.28
C ARG A 332 21.73 9.61 -16.12
N PRO A 333 22.88 8.99 -15.78
CA PRO A 333 22.93 8.07 -14.66
C PRO A 333 22.96 8.84 -13.34
N LEU A 334 22.00 8.55 -12.46
CA LEU A 334 21.84 9.13 -11.12
C LEU A 334 22.36 8.21 -10.01
N SER A 335 22.37 6.90 -10.27
CA SER A 335 22.94 5.89 -9.36
C SER A 335 23.52 4.73 -10.16
N GLY A 336 24.56 4.12 -9.60
CA GLY A 336 25.26 2.99 -10.20
C GLY A 336 24.67 1.63 -9.81
N PRO A 337 25.05 0.57 -10.54
CA PRO A 337 24.48 -0.76 -10.34
C PRO A 337 24.76 -1.35 -8.97
N HIS A 338 23.81 -2.15 -8.48
CA HIS A 338 23.95 -2.98 -7.29
C HIS A 338 24.00 -4.46 -7.70
N GLY A 339 25.21 -4.94 -7.95
CA GLY A 339 25.43 -6.31 -8.44
C GLY A 339 24.78 -6.54 -9.81
N ALA A 340 24.38 -7.78 -10.07
CA ALA A 340 23.76 -8.22 -11.32
C ALA A 340 22.21 -8.20 -11.25
N ARG A 341 21.63 -7.30 -10.46
CA ARG A 341 20.17 -7.26 -10.26
C ARG A 341 19.42 -6.88 -11.52
N SER A 342 18.18 -7.32 -11.58
CA SER A 342 17.26 -7.03 -12.67
C SER A 342 16.71 -5.60 -12.61
N ALA A 343 16.34 -5.10 -13.78
CA ALA A 343 15.88 -3.74 -14.02
C ALA A 343 14.79 -3.71 -15.08
N ILE A 344 14.04 -2.61 -15.07
CA ILE A 344 13.15 -2.17 -16.14
C ILE A 344 13.74 -0.90 -16.75
N GLY A 345 13.60 -0.73 -18.07
CA GLY A 345 13.94 0.51 -18.73
C GLY A 345 12.99 0.81 -19.89
N TRP A 346 12.89 2.09 -20.24
CA TRP A 346 12.08 2.58 -21.35
C TRP A 346 12.69 3.82 -21.98
N ASP A 347 12.34 4.07 -23.24
CA ASP A 347 12.67 5.31 -23.95
C ASP A 347 11.70 6.43 -23.61
N ARG A 348 12.05 7.66 -24.01
CA ARG A 348 11.28 8.87 -23.69
C ARG A 348 9.82 8.83 -24.17
N ASP A 349 9.55 8.15 -25.26
CA ASP A 349 8.19 8.02 -25.83
C ASP A 349 7.45 6.76 -25.36
N GLY A 350 8.12 5.87 -24.62
CA GLY A 350 7.55 4.62 -24.11
C GLY A 350 7.26 3.58 -25.19
N SER A 351 7.75 3.78 -26.42
CA SER A 351 7.59 2.83 -27.52
C SER A 351 8.40 1.56 -27.33
N LYS A 352 9.47 1.62 -26.51
CA LYS A 352 10.29 0.47 -26.14
C LYS A 352 10.39 0.34 -24.64
N VAL A 353 9.96 -0.82 -24.13
CA VAL A 353 10.15 -1.24 -22.73
C VAL A 353 11.01 -2.51 -22.70
N HIS A 354 11.97 -2.58 -21.78
CA HIS A 354 12.83 -3.75 -21.60
C HIS A 354 12.96 -4.15 -20.14
N PHE A 355 12.94 -5.46 -19.89
CA PHE A 355 13.18 -6.07 -18.58
C PHE A 355 14.40 -6.98 -18.70
N GLY A 356 15.40 -6.79 -17.83
CA GLY A 356 16.65 -7.53 -17.98
C GLY A 356 17.65 -7.23 -16.87
N ARG A 357 18.92 -7.57 -17.11
CA ARG A 357 20.00 -7.36 -16.13
C ARG A 357 20.47 -5.91 -16.18
N GLY A 358 20.30 -5.18 -15.08
CA GLY A 358 20.40 -3.73 -15.05
C GLY A 358 21.79 -3.15 -14.76
N ASP A 359 22.88 -3.86 -14.99
CA ASP A 359 24.22 -3.35 -14.69
C ASP A 359 24.92 -2.69 -15.89
N PHE A 360 25.58 -1.56 -15.60
CA PHE A 360 26.33 -0.77 -16.56
C PHE A 360 27.62 -0.22 -15.98
N ARG A 361 28.52 0.22 -16.86
CA ARG A 361 29.65 1.09 -16.52
C ARG A 361 29.44 2.46 -17.13
N ALA A 362 29.70 3.53 -16.37
CA ALA A 362 29.65 4.90 -16.89
C ALA A 362 31.05 5.39 -17.27
N PHE A 363 31.11 6.15 -18.35
CA PHE A 363 32.31 6.82 -18.83
C PHE A 363 31.97 8.28 -19.09
N ILE A 364 32.95 9.15 -18.84
CA ILE A 364 32.89 10.57 -19.16
C ILE A 364 34.01 10.90 -20.14
N SER A 365 33.64 11.54 -21.25
CA SER A 365 34.59 12.06 -22.23
C SER A 365 34.75 13.56 -22.01
N ILE A 366 35.99 14.04 -21.89
CA ILE A 366 36.35 15.45 -21.69
C ILE A 366 37.38 15.79 -22.77
N GLY A 367 36.93 16.44 -23.85
CA GLY A 367 37.68 16.52 -25.10
C GLY A 367 38.01 15.12 -25.62
N ASP A 368 39.29 14.84 -25.89
CA ASP A 368 39.75 13.54 -26.40
C ASP A 368 40.00 12.48 -25.32
N LYS A 369 39.83 12.84 -24.04
CA LYS A 369 40.10 11.94 -22.91
C LYS A 369 38.81 11.26 -22.47
N GLU A 370 38.80 9.93 -22.46
CA GLU A 370 37.72 9.15 -21.85
C GLU A 370 38.16 8.58 -20.51
N LEU A 371 37.34 8.79 -19.47
CA LEU A 371 37.63 8.37 -18.10
C LEU A 371 36.45 7.58 -17.54
N GLY A 372 36.75 6.53 -16.75
CA GLY A 372 35.73 5.75 -16.06
C GLY A 372 35.13 6.51 -14.87
N VAL A 373 33.82 6.57 -14.78
CA VAL A 373 33.11 7.13 -13.62
C VAL A 373 33.07 6.08 -12.52
N SER A 374 33.70 6.40 -11.39
CA SER A 374 33.83 5.48 -10.25
C SER A 374 32.62 5.52 -9.32
N THR A 375 32.05 6.71 -9.11
CA THR A 375 30.89 6.94 -8.25
C THR A 375 29.92 7.90 -8.91
N ILE A 376 28.65 7.78 -8.55
CA ILE A 376 27.61 8.72 -8.96
C ILE A 376 26.90 9.19 -7.69
N ASN A 377 26.74 10.50 -7.54
CA ASN A 377 26.17 11.19 -6.39
C ASN A 377 26.78 10.75 -5.05
N SER A 378 28.08 10.49 -5.05
CA SER A 378 28.86 10.05 -3.89
C SER A 378 30.33 10.40 -4.08
N ALA A 379 31.03 10.67 -2.97
CA ALA A 379 32.45 11.04 -2.99
C ALA A 379 33.30 9.96 -3.69
N PRO A 380 34.17 10.34 -4.65
CA PRO A 380 35.02 9.39 -5.34
C PRO A 380 36.16 8.86 -4.46
N PRO A 381 36.65 7.63 -4.70
CA PRO A 381 37.87 7.13 -4.09
C PRO A 381 39.10 7.90 -4.59
N LEU A 382 40.26 7.69 -3.95
CA LEU A 382 41.53 8.20 -4.46
C LEU A 382 41.79 7.66 -5.88
N ASN A 383 42.24 8.53 -6.80
CA ASN A 383 42.37 8.26 -8.24
C ASN A 383 41.06 7.96 -8.99
N GLY A 384 39.90 8.14 -8.35
CA GLY A 384 38.58 7.97 -8.96
C GLY A 384 37.94 9.28 -9.40
N ILE A 385 36.82 9.12 -10.12
CA ILE A 385 35.95 10.22 -10.60
C ILE A 385 34.54 10.00 -10.07
N GLY A 386 33.94 11.06 -9.53
CA GLY A 386 32.58 11.12 -9.06
C GLY A 386 31.75 12.06 -9.93
N LEU A 387 30.61 11.58 -10.43
CA LEU A 387 29.61 12.38 -11.12
C LEU A 387 28.54 12.85 -10.12
N PHE A 388 28.16 14.12 -10.12
CA PHE A 388 27.12 14.66 -9.24
C PHE A 388 26.06 15.38 -10.06
N THR A 389 24.82 14.91 -9.96
CA THR A 389 23.67 15.40 -10.71
C THR A 389 22.72 16.18 -9.80
N PRO A 390 22.04 17.21 -10.34
CA PRO A 390 21.17 18.08 -9.55
C PRO A 390 19.89 17.36 -9.09
N ASP A 391 19.56 16.22 -9.69
CA ASP A 391 18.35 15.44 -9.42
C ASP A 391 18.37 14.72 -8.06
N VAL A 392 19.53 14.69 -7.39
CA VAL A 392 19.66 14.13 -6.03
C VAL A 392 19.96 15.23 -5.02
N TRP A 393 20.94 16.10 -5.29
CA TRP A 393 21.27 17.24 -4.43
C TRP A 393 21.73 18.45 -5.24
N SER A 394 21.25 19.65 -4.85
CA SER A 394 21.80 20.90 -5.39
C SER A 394 23.20 21.22 -4.82
N TYR A 395 23.63 20.56 -3.75
CA TYR A 395 24.94 20.75 -3.14
C TYR A 395 25.58 19.40 -2.81
N VAL A 396 26.84 19.21 -3.21
CA VAL A 396 27.58 18.00 -2.84
C VAL A 396 27.96 18.09 -1.37
N THR A 397 27.50 17.11 -0.58
CA THR A 397 27.91 16.96 0.82
C THR A 397 29.06 15.95 0.91
N GLY A 398 30.04 16.24 1.78
CA GLY A 398 31.22 15.38 1.93
C GLY A 398 32.14 15.38 0.70
N ALA A 399 32.17 16.47 -0.07
CA ALA A 399 33.10 16.62 -1.18
C ALA A 399 34.56 16.49 -0.68
N PRO A 400 35.40 15.70 -1.35
CA PRO A 400 36.79 15.49 -0.94
C PRO A 400 37.58 16.80 -1.09
N VAL A 401 38.28 17.23 -0.04
CA VAL A 401 39.04 18.49 -0.05
C VAL A 401 40.31 18.45 -0.90
N ASP A 402 40.77 17.25 -1.26
CA ASP A 402 41.99 16.96 -2.04
C ASP A 402 41.69 16.72 -3.53
N GLY A 403 40.49 17.08 -4.00
CA GLY A 403 40.05 16.87 -5.37
C GLY A 403 40.10 18.12 -6.26
N TRP A 404 39.92 17.90 -7.56
CA TRP A 404 39.58 18.93 -8.55
C TRP A 404 38.14 18.76 -9.01
N GLU A 405 37.44 19.86 -9.19
CA GLU A 405 36.05 19.93 -9.61
C GLU A 405 35.94 20.58 -10.99
N LEU A 406 35.19 19.93 -11.89
CA LEU A 406 34.67 20.53 -13.11
C LEU A 406 33.19 20.83 -12.96
N THR A 407 32.80 22.04 -13.33
CA THR A 407 31.40 22.38 -13.59
C THR A 407 31.13 22.21 -15.07
N VAL A 408 30.11 21.41 -15.40
CA VAL A 408 29.66 21.18 -16.77
C VAL A 408 28.31 21.84 -16.93
N LYS A 409 28.15 22.64 -17.98
CA LYS A 409 26.89 23.28 -18.38
C LYS A 409 26.70 23.11 -19.87
N GLU A 410 25.50 22.72 -20.30
CA GLU A 410 25.17 22.58 -21.73
C GLU A 410 26.18 21.71 -22.51
N GLY A 411 26.71 20.66 -21.88
CA GLY A 411 27.66 19.74 -22.51
C GLY A 411 29.09 20.28 -22.68
N VAL A 412 29.45 21.40 -22.04
CA VAL A 412 30.82 21.92 -22.03
C VAL A 412 31.30 22.24 -20.63
N VAL A 413 32.62 22.23 -20.42
CA VAL A 413 33.22 22.69 -19.17
C VAL A 413 32.99 24.19 -19.02
N SER A 414 32.30 24.62 -17.97
CA SER A 414 32.11 26.04 -17.65
C SER A 414 33.11 26.54 -16.61
N GLY A 415 33.73 25.65 -15.83
CA GLY A 415 34.72 26.03 -14.82
C GLY A 415 35.50 24.85 -14.26
N VAL A 416 36.71 25.15 -13.79
CA VAL A 416 37.63 24.19 -13.15
C VAL A 416 38.14 24.83 -11.86
N ARG A 417 38.03 24.12 -10.74
CA ARG A 417 38.42 24.64 -9.42
C ARG A 417 39.01 23.52 -8.57
N HIS A 418 39.91 23.89 -7.66
CA HIS A 418 40.25 22.99 -6.56
C HIS A 418 39.01 22.81 -5.68
N SER A 419 38.74 21.58 -5.25
CA SER A 419 37.51 21.22 -4.53
C SER A 419 37.35 22.07 -3.26
N SER A 420 38.43 22.29 -2.50
CA SER A 420 38.39 23.14 -1.29
C SER A 420 38.05 24.61 -1.53
N ALA A 421 38.06 25.08 -2.78
CA ALA A 421 37.71 26.45 -3.15
C ALA A 421 36.34 26.54 -3.87
N SER A 422 35.62 25.42 -4.01
CA SER A 422 34.27 25.38 -4.57
C SER A 422 33.21 25.49 -3.48
N ASN A 423 32.03 25.96 -3.86
CA ASN A 423 30.81 25.87 -3.04
C ASN A 423 30.04 24.56 -3.29
N HIS A 424 30.53 23.71 -4.19
CA HIS A 424 29.96 22.42 -4.56
C HIS A 424 28.50 22.46 -5.02
N PHE A 425 28.10 23.58 -5.63
CA PHE A 425 26.74 23.75 -6.14
C PHE A 425 26.57 23.05 -7.48
N VAL A 426 25.63 22.11 -7.55
CA VAL A 426 25.26 21.39 -8.77
C VAL A 426 24.10 22.13 -9.45
N THR A 427 24.36 22.72 -10.62
CA THR A 427 23.35 23.50 -11.36
C THR A 427 22.40 22.59 -12.13
N ARG A 428 21.12 22.97 -12.25
CA ARG A 428 20.15 22.26 -13.12
C ARG A 428 20.51 22.26 -14.62
N GLU A 429 21.37 23.19 -15.05
CA GLU A 429 21.89 23.32 -16.43
C GLU A 429 22.95 22.26 -16.80
N GLY A 430 23.34 21.40 -15.85
CA GLY A 430 24.35 20.37 -16.10
C GLY A 430 24.67 19.54 -14.85
N PHE A 431 25.95 19.35 -14.56
CA PHE A 431 26.42 18.48 -13.48
C PHE A 431 27.82 18.87 -13.00
N LEU A 432 28.24 18.34 -11.85
CA LEU A 432 29.61 18.44 -11.36
C LEU A 432 30.36 17.14 -11.55
N VAL A 433 31.66 17.25 -11.81
CA VAL A 433 32.60 16.13 -11.82
C VAL A 433 33.68 16.42 -10.80
N ILE A 434 33.84 15.55 -9.81
CA ILE A 434 34.94 15.67 -8.83
C ILE A 434 35.88 14.49 -9.06
N ALA A 435 37.18 14.76 -9.14
CA ALA A 435 38.18 13.71 -9.24
C ALA A 435 39.33 13.93 -8.25
N ARG A 436 39.93 12.83 -7.79
CA ARG A 436 41.00 12.84 -6.79
C ARG A 436 42.28 12.25 -7.35
N GLY A 437 43.42 12.61 -6.77
CA GLY A 437 44.73 12.06 -7.16
C GLY A 437 45.04 12.27 -8.64
N GLY A 438 45.54 11.23 -9.31
CA GLY A 438 45.91 11.30 -10.73
C GLY A 438 44.76 11.70 -11.67
N ALA A 439 43.53 11.26 -11.38
CA ALA A 439 42.35 11.69 -12.13
C ALA A 439 42.03 13.18 -11.91
N GLY A 440 42.28 13.71 -10.70
CA GLY A 440 42.15 15.13 -10.38
C GLY A 440 43.12 16.01 -11.18
N GLU A 441 44.38 15.59 -11.30
CA GLU A 441 45.38 16.33 -12.10
C GLU A 441 45.03 16.36 -13.60
N LEU A 442 44.28 15.37 -14.11
CA LEU A 442 43.74 15.42 -15.46
C LEU A 442 42.65 16.50 -15.60
N LEU A 443 41.79 16.67 -14.59
CA LEU A 443 40.73 17.69 -14.60
C LEU A 443 41.31 19.10 -14.46
N ARG A 444 42.32 19.28 -13.60
CA ARG A 444 43.00 20.56 -13.34
C ARG A 444 43.37 21.33 -14.60
N ASN A 445 43.85 20.62 -15.62
CA ASN A 445 44.37 21.21 -16.85
C ASN A 445 43.32 21.35 -17.95
N THR A 446 42.04 21.14 -17.63
CA THR A 446 40.95 21.27 -18.60
C THR A 446 40.56 22.73 -18.81
N THR A 447 40.35 23.16 -20.05
CA THR A 447 39.98 24.54 -20.36
C THR A 447 38.45 24.68 -20.41
N PRO A 448 37.85 25.77 -19.89
CA PRO A 448 36.46 26.09 -20.17
C PRO A 448 36.15 26.09 -21.68
N GLY A 449 34.97 25.62 -22.06
CA GLY A 449 34.56 25.37 -23.44
C GLY A 449 34.92 23.97 -23.96
N THR A 450 35.70 23.17 -23.22
CA THR A 450 35.98 21.77 -23.59
C THR A 450 34.68 20.96 -23.63
N PRO A 451 34.37 20.24 -24.73
CA PRO A 451 33.19 19.39 -24.82
C PRO A 451 33.23 18.26 -23.79
N VAL A 452 32.07 17.96 -23.21
CA VAL A 452 31.88 16.88 -22.25
C VAL A 452 30.67 16.03 -22.66
N SER A 453 30.85 14.72 -22.68
CA SER A 453 29.76 13.76 -22.87
C SER A 453 29.81 12.62 -21.86
N LEU A 454 28.64 12.06 -21.56
CA LEU A 454 28.49 10.89 -20.70
C LEU A 454 27.98 9.73 -21.55
N ARG A 455 28.53 8.53 -21.33
CA ARG A 455 27.96 7.30 -21.87
C ARG A 455 27.85 6.23 -20.81
N THR A 456 26.80 5.42 -20.92
CA THR A 456 26.64 4.17 -20.19
C THR A 456 26.92 3.00 -21.14
N GLN A 457 27.60 1.98 -20.61
CA GLN A 457 27.85 0.73 -21.31
C GLN A 457 27.17 -0.40 -20.53
N TRP A 458 26.04 -0.85 -21.05
CA TRP A 458 25.23 -1.91 -20.45
C TRP A 458 25.82 -3.29 -20.69
N VAL A 459 25.66 -4.18 -19.72
CA VAL A 459 25.93 -5.62 -19.90
C VAL A 459 24.84 -6.23 -20.78
N ASP A 460 23.58 -5.96 -20.45
CA ASP A 460 22.42 -6.33 -21.28
C ASP A 460 22.15 -5.22 -22.30
N GLN A 461 22.39 -5.52 -23.59
CA GLN A 461 22.23 -4.56 -24.68
C GLN A 461 20.78 -4.13 -24.91
N GLY A 462 19.78 -4.79 -24.31
CA GLY A 462 18.38 -4.34 -24.38
C GLY A 462 18.17 -2.93 -23.81
N PHE A 463 18.99 -2.53 -22.84
CA PHE A 463 18.98 -1.20 -22.23
C PHE A 463 19.72 -0.12 -23.04
N SER A 464 20.50 -0.51 -24.04
CA SER A 464 21.20 0.46 -24.90
C SER A 464 20.19 1.33 -25.63
N GLY A 465 20.32 2.65 -25.46
CA GLY A 465 19.43 3.66 -26.05
C GLY A 465 18.14 3.93 -25.27
N LEU A 466 17.92 3.32 -24.11
CA LEU A 466 16.79 3.67 -23.24
C LEU A 466 17.13 4.91 -22.38
N ASP A 467 16.18 5.82 -22.26
CA ASP A 467 16.34 7.09 -21.53
C ASP A 467 16.16 6.93 -20.03
N HIS A 468 15.32 5.97 -19.62
CA HIS A 468 15.00 5.71 -18.23
C HIS A 468 15.30 4.26 -17.89
N VAL A 469 16.00 4.04 -16.77
CA VAL A 469 16.27 2.70 -16.25
C VAL A 469 16.18 2.72 -14.74
N LEU A 470 15.49 1.73 -14.17
CA LEU A 470 15.36 1.52 -12.74
C LEU A 470 15.69 0.06 -12.43
N GLN A 471 16.79 -0.16 -11.72
CA GLN A 471 17.16 -1.46 -11.17
C GLN A 471 16.53 -1.66 -9.80
N ALA A 472 15.93 -2.84 -9.62
CA ALA A 472 15.35 -3.25 -8.35
C ALA A 472 15.59 -4.76 -8.16
N GLY A 473 14.56 -5.57 -8.37
CA GLY A 473 14.64 -7.03 -8.30
C GLY A 473 14.02 -7.63 -7.05
N PRO A 474 13.92 -8.96 -7.00
CA PRO A 474 14.30 -9.88 -8.08
C PRO A 474 13.32 -9.88 -9.25
N MET A 475 13.72 -10.43 -10.40
CA MET A 475 12.83 -10.71 -11.51
C MET A 475 11.79 -11.75 -11.09
N LEU A 476 10.51 -11.46 -11.34
CA LEU A 476 9.38 -12.32 -10.97
C LEU A 476 8.96 -13.21 -12.14
N ILE A 477 8.83 -12.62 -13.32
CA ILE A 477 8.44 -13.30 -14.57
C ILE A 477 9.35 -12.83 -15.68
N LYS A 478 9.81 -13.76 -16.52
CA LYS A 478 10.54 -13.46 -17.75
C LYS A 478 9.99 -14.31 -18.88
N LYS A 479 9.60 -13.67 -19.99
CA LYS A 479 9.04 -14.35 -21.18
C LYS A 479 7.90 -15.34 -20.84
N GLY A 480 7.00 -14.92 -19.95
CA GLY A 480 5.81 -15.67 -19.52
C GLY A 480 6.08 -16.79 -18.51
N ALA A 481 7.31 -16.96 -18.01
CA ALA A 481 7.66 -17.97 -17.02
C ALA A 481 8.14 -17.33 -15.71
N ARG A 482 7.70 -17.89 -14.57
CA ARG A 482 8.19 -17.48 -13.24
C ARG A 482 9.70 -17.69 -13.12
N VAL A 483 10.39 -16.71 -12.56
CA VAL A 483 11.84 -16.74 -12.33
C VAL A 483 12.10 -16.84 -10.83
N PHE A 484 13.08 -17.67 -10.46
CA PHE A 484 13.51 -17.85 -9.07
C PHE A 484 15.03 -17.64 -8.96
N ASP A 485 15.49 -16.46 -9.40
CA ASP A 485 16.85 -15.99 -9.14
C ASP A 485 16.82 -15.12 -7.87
N PRO A 486 17.56 -15.48 -6.81
CA PRO A 486 17.60 -14.69 -5.59
C PRO A 486 18.30 -13.34 -5.76
N GLU A 487 19.10 -13.11 -6.81
CA GLU A 487 19.77 -11.82 -7.12
C GLU A 487 20.47 -11.13 -5.92
N GLY A 488 21.02 -11.95 -5.02
CA GLY A 488 21.70 -11.49 -3.79
C GLY A 488 20.77 -11.00 -2.67
N PHE A 489 19.46 -11.19 -2.76
CA PHE A 489 18.52 -10.93 -1.68
C PHE A 489 18.60 -12.01 -0.58
N SER A 490 18.36 -11.61 0.67
CA SER A 490 18.41 -12.52 1.81
C SER A 490 17.26 -13.54 1.75
N PRO A 491 17.43 -14.76 2.31
CA PRO A 491 16.34 -15.73 2.39
C PRO A 491 15.08 -15.16 3.04
N ARG A 492 15.23 -14.36 4.09
CA ARG A 492 14.12 -13.70 4.78
C ARG A 492 13.33 -12.77 3.85
N THR A 493 14.02 -11.94 3.06
CA THR A 493 13.39 -11.04 2.08
C THR A 493 12.56 -11.81 1.04
N LEU A 494 13.02 -13.01 0.67
CA LEU A 494 12.39 -13.86 -0.34
C LEU A 494 11.19 -14.65 0.22
N SER A 495 11.31 -15.20 1.42
CA SER A 495 10.39 -16.20 1.97
C SER A 495 9.40 -15.69 3.02
N VAL A 496 9.53 -14.45 3.49
CA VAL A 496 8.59 -13.86 4.45
C VAL A 496 7.57 -12.98 3.72
N PRO A 497 6.27 -13.11 4.03
CA PRO A 497 5.25 -12.21 3.52
C PRO A 497 5.50 -10.76 3.93
N HIS A 498 5.51 -9.87 2.94
CA HIS A 498 5.60 -8.43 3.13
C HIS A 498 4.65 -7.72 2.16
N PRO A 499 4.34 -6.43 2.38
CA PRO A 499 3.87 -5.58 1.31
C PRO A 499 4.88 -5.61 0.16
N ARG A 500 4.40 -5.64 -1.07
CA ARG A 500 5.24 -5.75 -2.27
C ARG A 500 4.80 -4.75 -3.29
N SER A 501 5.76 -4.11 -3.93
CA SER A 501 5.53 -3.34 -5.15
C SER A 501 6.22 -4.07 -6.29
N PHE A 502 5.60 -4.12 -7.47
CA PHE A 502 6.24 -4.67 -8.65
C PHE A 502 5.71 -3.98 -9.92
N VAL A 503 6.47 -4.09 -10.99
CA VAL A 503 6.12 -3.60 -12.31
C VAL A 503 6.20 -4.75 -13.31
N GLY A 504 5.27 -4.83 -14.25
CA GLY A 504 5.37 -5.77 -15.35
C GLY A 504 4.63 -5.32 -16.59
N SER A 505 4.78 -6.05 -17.68
CA SER A 505 4.06 -5.80 -18.92
C SER A 505 3.23 -7.02 -19.31
N ASP A 506 2.02 -6.81 -19.82
CA ASP A 506 1.19 -7.84 -20.45
C ASP A 506 1.41 -7.92 -21.98
N GLY A 507 2.30 -7.07 -22.52
CA GLY A 507 2.56 -6.92 -23.95
C GLY A 507 1.88 -5.70 -24.60
N GLU A 508 0.87 -5.12 -23.96
CA GLU A 508 0.18 -3.90 -24.41
C GLU A 508 0.37 -2.75 -23.41
N LYS A 509 0.24 -3.04 -22.11
CA LYS A 509 0.32 -2.09 -21.01
C LYS A 509 1.50 -2.43 -20.11
N VAL A 510 1.94 -1.42 -19.38
CA VAL A 510 2.80 -1.59 -18.20
C VAL A 510 1.93 -1.44 -16.97
N TRP A 511 1.99 -2.43 -16.08
CA TRP A 511 1.23 -2.52 -14.84
C TRP A 511 2.14 -2.30 -13.65
N PHE A 512 1.75 -1.39 -12.78
CA PHE A 512 2.39 -1.10 -11.50
C PHE A 512 1.47 -1.59 -10.39
N VAL A 513 1.96 -2.50 -9.56
CA VAL A 513 1.12 -3.26 -8.65
C VAL A 513 1.67 -3.19 -7.25
N VAL A 514 0.78 -2.95 -6.29
CA VAL A 514 1.07 -3.05 -4.85
C VAL A 514 0.19 -4.10 -4.23
N ILE A 515 0.81 -5.04 -3.53
CA ILE A 515 0.17 -5.97 -2.59
C ILE A 515 0.34 -5.37 -1.19
N ASP A 516 -0.76 -5.08 -0.51
CA ASP A 516 -0.73 -4.61 0.88
C ASP A 516 -0.29 -5.76 1.81
N GLY A 517 0.28 -5.45 2.98
CA GLY A 517 0.80 -6.47 3.88
C GLY A 517 0.99 -6.01 5.32
N ARG A 518 1.41 -6.95 6.19
CA ARG A 518 1.60 -6.76 7.65
C ARG A 518 0.30 -6.47 8.42
N ASP A 519 -0.86 -6.70 7.81
CA ASP A 519 -2.14 -6.66 8.49
C ASP A 519 -2.95 -7.92 8.14
N PRO A 520 -2.89 -9.00 8.93
CA PRO A 520 -3.61 -10.24 8.61
C PRO A 520 -5.13 -10.07 8.56
N TRP A 521 -5.67 -8.95 9.06
CA TRP A 521 -7.09 -8.63 8.96
C TRP A 521 -7.41 -7.99 7.61
N HIS A 522 -6.59 -7.07 7.12
CA HIS A 522 -6.76 -6.46 5.79
C HIS A 522 -6.06 -7.25 4.67
N SER A 523 -4.74 -7.37 4.74
CA SER A 523 -3.90 -8.11 3.80
C SER A 523 -2.61 -8.60 4.46
N ASN A 524 -2.32 -9.90 4.33
CA ASN A 524 -1.14 -10.53 4.92
C ASN A 524 0.17 -10.10 4.23
N GLY A 525 0.10 -9.72 2.95
CA GLY A 525 1.25 -9.55 2.08
C GLY A 525 1.61 -10.84 1.35
N ALA A 526 2.74 -10.82 0.68
CA ALA A 526 3.19 -11.91 -0.17
C ALA A 526 4.69 -12.17 -0.03
N THR A 527 5.08 -13.44 -0.10
CA THR A 527 6.44 -13.86 -0.44
C THR A 527 6.74 -13.53 -1.90
N ILE A 528 8.02 -13.55 -2.31
CA ILE A 528 8.38 -13.30 -3.71
C ILE A 528 7.72 -14.32 -4.66
N ALA A 529 7.59 -15.58 -4.22
CA ALA A 529 6.92 -16.63 -5.01
C ALA A 529 5.42 -16.36 -5.19
N GLU A 530 4.75 -15.86 -4.14
CA GLU A 530 3.33 -15.46 -4.20
C GLU A 530 3.16 -14.17 -5.03
N THR A 531 4.11 -13.23 -4.97
CA THR A 531 4.10 -12.04 -5.85
C THR A 531 4.22 -12.44 -7.32
N ALA A 532 5.10 -13.39 -7.66
CA ALA A 532 5.18 -13.94 -9.01
C ALA A 532 3.87 -14.63 -9.44
N ALA A 533 3.17 -15.30 -8.51
CA ALA A 533 1.86 -15.87 -8.78
C ALA A 533 0.78 -14.80 -9.04
N VAL A 534 0.81 -13.66 -8.33
CA VAL A 534 -0.06 -12.52 -8.63
C VAL A 534 0.25 -11.94 -10.01
N ALA A 535 1.53 -11.72 -10.33
CA ALA A 535 1.95 -11.24 -11.64
C ALA A 535 1.48 -12.16 -12.78
N GLU A 536 1.55 -13.49 -12.59
CA GLU A 536 1.08 -14.47 -13.57
C GLU A 536 -0.45 -14.44 -13.71
N ARG A 537 -1.20 -14.33 -12.60
CA ARG A 537 -2.66 -14.17 -12.63
C ARG A 537 -3.12 -12.89 -13.33
N LEU A 538 -2.29 -11.84 -13.30
CA LEU A 538 -2.52 -10.60 -14.05
C LEU A 538 -2.14 -10.71 -15.53
N GLY A 539 -1.59 -11.85 -15.98
CA GLY A 539 -1.22 -12.06 -17.38
C GLY A 539 0.10 -11.39 -17.80
N LEU A 540 0.95 -11.02 -16.84
CA LEU A 540 2.21 -10.33 -17.15
C LEU A 540 3.22 -11.29 -17.78
N VAL A 541 3.82 -10.89 -18.90
CA VAL A 541 4.83 -11.66 -19.64
C VAL A 541 6.25 -11.37 -19.16
N ASP A 542 6.48 -10.19 -18.61
CA ASP A 542 7.69 -9.83 -17.88
C ASP A 542 7.27 -9.07 -16.63
N ALA A 543 7.88 -9.36 -15.47
CA ALA A 543 7.56 -8.67 -14.22
C ALA A 543 8.78 -8.63 -13.30
N LEU A 544 8.99 -7.48 -12.66
CA LEU A 544 10.13 -7.13 -11.81
C LEU A 544 9.62 -6.62 -10.45
N ASN A 545 10.13 -7.19 -9.36
CA ASN A 545 9.86 -6.66 -8.04
C ASN A 545 10.58 -5.30 -7.82
N LEU A 546 9.89 -4.37 -7.16
CA LEU A 546 10.37 -3.04 -6.75
C LEU A 546 10.62 -2.98 -5.23
N ASP A 547 10.89 -1.79 -4.68
CA ASP A 547 11.00 -1.66 -3.22
C ASP A 547 9.64 -1.96 -2.55
N GLY A 548 9.70 -2.66 -1.43
CA GLY A 548 8.52 -3.20 -0.75
C GLY A 548 8.37 -2.68 0.68
N GLY A 549 7.63 -3.43 1.50
CA GLY A 549 7.46 -3.11 2.92
C GLY A 549 6.74 -1.78 3.12
N GLY A 550 7.22 -0.95 4.04
CA GLY A 550 6.59 0.36 4.31
C GLY A 550 6.66 1.34 3.13
N SER A 551 7.50 1.07 2.12
CA SER A 551 7.58 1.89 0.91
C SER A 551 6.44 1.63 -0.08
N SER A 552 5.73 0.50 0.04
CA SER A 552 4.71 0.09 -0.92
C SER A 552 3.47 0.98 -0.84
N SER A 553 3.17 1.72 -1.91
CA SER A 553 1.98 2.55 -2.01
C SER A 553 1.65 2.87 -3.47
N ILE A 554 0.35 2.98 -3.76
CA ILE A 554 -0.17 3.57 -5.01
C ILE A 554 -1.03 4.78 -4.67
N TRP A 555 -0.80 5.85 -5.41
CA TRP A 555 -1.64 7.04 -5.47
C TRP A 555 -2.32 7.09 -6.84
N TRP A 556 -3.60 7.43 -6.88
CA TRP A 556 -4.36 7.57 -8.12
C TRP A 556 -5.46 8.62 -7.95
N MET A 557 -5.51 9.59 -8.86
CA MET A 557 -6.53 10.64 -8.92
C MET A 557 -6.86 11.29 -7.55
N GLY A 558 -5.83 11.72 -6.82
CA GLY A 558 -6.00 12.42 -5.55
C GLY A 558 -6.14 11.52 -4.32
N LYS A 559 -5.98 10.19 -4.46
CA LYS A 559 -6.21 9.22 -3.39
C LYS A 559 -5.09 8.21 -3.28
N ILE A 560 -4.68 7.88 -2.06
CA ILE A 560 -3.93 6.65 -1.79
C ILE A 560 -4.93 5.49 -1.81
N VAL A 561 -4.72 4.56 -2.74
CA VAL A 561 -5.64 3.43 -2.97
C VAL A 561 -5.22 2.14 -2.25
N THR A 562 -4.06 2.20 -1.61
CA THR A 562 -3.40 1.12 -0.84
C THR A 562 -3.51 1.42 0.65
N SER A 563 -3.15 0.46 1.51
CA SER A 563 -3.13 0.62 2.96
C SER A 563 -1.70 0.51 3.49
N PRO A 564 -0.97 1.64 3.63
CA PRO A 564 0.40 1.63 4.14
C PRO A 564 0.47 1.06 5.56
N PRO A 565 1.46 0.20 5.87
CA PRO A 565 1.63 -0.32 7.23
C PRO A 565 1.78 0.80 8.26
N GLY A 566 0.99 0.75 9.32
CA GLY A 566 0.99 1.79 10.36
C GLY A 566 0.25 3.08 9.98
N GLY A 567 -0.47 3.10 8.86
CA GLY A 567 -1.35 4.21 8.46
C GLY A 567 -0.63 5.44 7.92
N VAL A 568 0.70 5.39 7.77
CA VAL A 568 1.52 6.52 7.33
C VAL A 568 2.30 6.14 6.08
N ILE A 569 2.27 7.01 5.08
CA ILE A 569 3.00 6.83 3.82
C ILE A 569 4.48 7.09 4.10
N ARG A 570 5.34 6.09 3.86
CA ARG A 570 6.78 6.25 4.04
C ARG A 570 7.34 7.27 3.04
N PRO A 571 8.13 8.25 3.49
CA PRO A 571 8.87 9.12 2.58
C PRO A 571 9.92 8.34 1.77
N VAL A 572 9.92 8.52 0.45
CA VAL A 572 10.86 7.89 -0.49
C VAL A 572 11.70 8.93 -1.22
N PRO A 573 12.95 8.61 -1.63
CA PRO A 573 13.80 9.55 -2.35
C PRO A 573 13.38 9.78 -3.80
N TYR A 574 12.59 8.86 -4.38
CA TYR A 574 11.99 9.00 -5.70
C TYR A 574 10.80 8.07 -5.87
N ALA A 575 9.95 8.39 -6.84
CA ALA A 575 8.78 7.62 -7.22
C ALA A 575 8.63 7.60 -8.74
N LEU A 576 7.76 6.71 -9.22
CA LEU A 576 7.30 6.68 -10.60
C LEU A 576 5.95 7.39 -10.65
N VAL A 577 5.80 8.33 -11.58
CA VAL A 577 4.57 9.10 -11.80
C VAL A 577 4.15 8.99 -13.26
N PHE A 578 2.85 9.15 -13.51
CA PHE A 578 2.23 8.98 -14.83
C PHE A 578 1.42 10.20 -15.19
#